data_AF-A0A1F5LIL7-F1
#
_entry.id   AF-A0A1F5LIL7-F1
#
_cell.length_a   1.000
_cell.length_b   1.000
_cell.length_c   1.000
_cell.angle_alpha   90.00
_cell.angle_beta   90.00
_cell.angle_gamma   90.00
#
_symmetry.space_group_name_H-M   'P 1'
#
loop_
_entity.id
_entity.type
_entity.pdbx_description
1 polymer ?
#
loop_
_entity_poly.entity_id
_entity_poly.type
_entity_poly.pdbx_seq_one_letter_code
_entity_poly.pdbx_strand_id
1 'polypeptide(L)'
;MLQLIQQGVQKSIERSMPPGEERTELLGAHDLVIHDEPKFNGATSHEVRDHFHGWVAEQLPKVVDTPETLQRILESHSEKKRELPGPEYGFGARFNLALFVDDICLESLAHMDDPVVKIMYKQWGDLSPEERNYEIDPEWHDGTTNEEQEDVGWMYMSVADYVSTYDRFAWTHMALWHDEYLRPPQMIEYFSDETMQPGFWRN
;
A
#
# COMPACT_ATOMS: atom_id res chain seq x y z
N MET A 1 -7.99 -3.95 15.27
CA MET A 1 -7.43 -3.95 13.90
C MET A 1 -5.97 -4.37 13.86
N LEU A 2 -5.03 -3.66 14.51
CA LEU A 2 -3.59 -3.96 14.41
C LEU A 2 -3.21 -5.42 14.69
N GLN A 3 -3.72 -6.00 15.77
CA GLN A 3 -3.51 -7.43 16.08
C GLN A 3 -4.10 -8.36 15.01
N LEU A 4 -5.20 -7.97 14.36
CA LEU A 4 -5.81 -8.74 13.27
C LEU A 4 -4.99 -8.62 11.99
N ILE A 5 -4.41 -7.46 11.70
CA ILE A 5 -3.46 -7.29 10.59
C ILE A 5 -2.26 -8.21 10.82
N GLN A 6 -1.65 -8.17 12.01
CA GLN A 6 -0.53 -9.04 12.35
C GLN A 6 -0.89 -10.53 12.25
N GLN A 7 -2.05 -10.94 12.78
CA GLN A 7 -2.53 -12.32 12.67
C GLN A 7 -2.84 -12.73 11.22
N GLY A 8 -3.41 -11.82 10.43
CA GLY A 8 -3.73 -12.07 9.03
C GLY A 8 -2.47 -12.16 8.17
N VAL A 9 -1.47 -11.31 8.42
CA VAL A 9 -0.12 -11.42 7.84
C VAL A 9 0.50 -12.76 8.20
N GLN A 10 0.44 -13.17 9.48
CA GLN A 10 0.94 -14.48 9.90
C GLN A 10 0.24 -15.62 9.17
N LYS A 11 -1.10 -15.60 9.09
CA LYS A 11 -1.87 -16.61 8.33
C LYS A 11 -1.53 -16.60 6.85
N SER A 12 -1.29 -15.42 6.27
CA SER A 12 -0.89 -15.25 4.87
C SER A 12 0.48 -15.91 4.63
N ILE A 13 1.43 -15.72 5.54
CA ILE A 13 2.75 -16.40 5.52
C ILE A 13 2.56 -17.92 5.68
N GLU A 14 1.76 -18.38 6.64
CA GLU A 14 1.50 -19.81 6.83
C GLU A 14 0.86 -20.46 5.59
N ARG A 15 0.00 -19.73 4.86
CA ARG A 15 -0.65 -20.19 3.63
C ARG A 15 0.27 -20.20 2.42
N SER A 16 1.21 -19.26 2.33
CA SER A 16 2.17 -19.19 1.20
C SER A 16 3.25 -20.27 1.27
N MET A 17 3.35 -20.97 2.40
CA MET A 17 4.37 -21.97 2.70
C MET A 17 4.00 -23.38 2.21
N PRO A 18 4.97 -24.18 1.69
CA PRO A 18 4.75 -25.59 1.40
C PRO A 18 4.36 -26.37 2.66
N PRO A 19 3.49 -27.40 2.57
CA PRO A 19 3.11 -28.21 3.72
C PRO A 19 4.33 -28.83 4.43
N GLY A 20 4.49 -28.53 5.72
CA GLY A 20 5.56 -29.07 6.56
C GLY A 20 6.84 -28.22 6.67
N GLU A 21 6.89 -27.04 6.05
CA GLU A 21 7.94 -26.05 6.28
C GLU A 21 7.46 -24.94 7.23
N GLU A 22 8.21 -24.69 8.31
CA GLU A 22 8.01 -23.53 9.20
C GLU A 22 9.14 -22.52 8.95
N ARG A 23 8.87 -21.46 8.18
CA ARG A 23 9.83 -20.36 7.95
C ARG A 23 9.50 -19.15 8.81
N THR A 24 9.66 -19.35 10.12
CA THR A 24 9.45 -18.30 11.12
C THR A 24 10.32 -17.05 10.88
N GLU A 25 11.43 -17.17 10.14
CA GLU A 25 12.26 -16.04 9.72
C GLU A 25 11.52 -15.04 8.81
N LEU A 26 10.53 -15.49 8.04
CA LEU A 26 9.72 -14.62 7.17
C LEU A 26 8.81 -13.70 7.99
N LEU A 27 8.33 -14.15 9.16
CA LEU A 27 7.57 -13.31 10.07
C LEU A 27 8.39 -12.09 10.52
N GLY A 28 9.68 -12.27 10.77
CA GLY A 28 10.59 -11.17 11.08
C GLY A 28 10.81 -10.22 9.90
N ALA A 29 10.83 -10.73 8.67
CA ALA A 29 10.94 -9.90 7.46
C ALA A 29 9.67 -9.07 7.19
N HIS A 30 8.51 -9.61 7.55
CA HIS A 30 7.21 -8.94 7.46
C HIS A 30 6.79 -8.23 8.75
N ASP A 31 7.72 -7.99 9.69
CA ASP A 31 7.43 -7.22 10.90
C ASP A 31 7.01 -5.79 10.51
N LEU A 32 5.71 -5.55 10.62
CA LEU A 32 5.07 -4.31 10.22
C LEU A 32 5.45 -3.22 11.22
N VAL A 33 6.05 -2.16 10.72
CA VAL A 33 6.28 -0.96 11.54
C VAL A 33 4.95 -0.23 11.66
N ILE A 34 4.40 -0.24 12.87
CA ILE A 34 3.11 0.38 13.16
C ILE A 34 3.31 1.82 13.58
N HIS A 35 2.61 2.72 12.89
CA HIS A 35 2.53 4.14 13.18
C HIS A 35 1.09 4.47 13.63
N ASP A 36 0.87 4.52 14.95
CA ASP A 36 -0.42 4.81 15.59
C ASP A 36 -0.33 6.10 16.41
N GLU A 37 0.09 7.18 15.74
CA GLU A 37 0.17 8.51 16.35
C GLU A 37 -1.13 9.31 16.12
N PRO A 38 -1.58 10.14 17.08
CA PRO A 38 -2.79 10.94 16.95
C PRO A 38 -2.86 11.87 15.73
N LYS A 39 -1.70 12.22 15.14
CA LYS A 39 -1.59 13.03 13.92
C LYS A 39 -2.21 12.37 12.69
N PHE A 40 -2.41 11.05 12.71
CA PHE A 40 -3.03 10.31 11.60
C PHE A 40 -4.56 10.23 11.69
N ASN A 41 -5.15 10.68 12.80
CA ASN A 41 -6.60 10.72 12.94
C ASN A 41 -7.18 11.77 11.99
N GLY A 42 -7.89 11.32 10.96
CA GLY A 42 -8.46 12.18 9.92
C GLY A 42 -7.44 12.63 8.86
N ALA A 43 -6.25 12.02 8.83
CA ALA A 43 -5.28 12.27 7.78
C ALA A 43 -5.78 11.74 6.42
N THR A 44 -5.50 12.51 5.37
CA THR A 44 -5.76 12.13 3.99
C THR A 44 -4.75 11.10 3.49
N SER A 45 -5.07 10.39 2.41
CA SER A 45 -4.15 9.47 1.73
C SER A 45 -2.83 10.18 1.33
N HIS A 46 -2.90 11.45 0.94
CA HIS A 46 -1.73 12.28 0.63
C HIS A 46 -0.83 12.55 1.85
N GLU A 47 -1.41 12.88 3.02
CA GLU A 47 -0.62 13.11 4.24
C GLU A 47 0.06 11.84 4.74
N VAL A 48 -0.62 10.69 4.60
CA VAL A 48 -0.03 9.38 4.88
C VAL A 48 1.11 9.08 3.89
N ARG A 49 0.95 9.43 2.62
CA ARG A 49 2.01 9.29 1.59
C ARG A 49 3.24 10.14 1.90
N ASP A 50 3.05 11.41 2.25
CA ASP A 50 4.14 12.32 2.62
C ASP A 50 4.92 11.77 3.82
N HIS A 51 4.20 11.27 4.84
CA HIS A 51 4.84 10.65 5.99
C HIS A 51 5.65 9.43 5.59
N PHE A 52 5.08 8.56 4.73
CA PHE A 52 5.78 7.38 4.26
C PHE A 52 7.03 7.74 3.45
N HIS A 53 6.97 8.78 2.61
CA HIS A 53 8.14 9.31 1.90
C HIS A 53 9.26 9.73 2.86
N GLY A 54 8.91 10.48 3.92
CA GLY A 54 9.86 10.85 4.97
C GLY A 54 10.46 9.62 5.66
N TRP A 55 9.63 8.66 6.05
CA TRP A 55 10.09 7.43 6.68
C TRP A 55 11.06 6.65 5.79
N VAL A 56 10.73 6.46 4.51
CA VAL A 56 11.62 5.77 3.56
C VAL A 56 12.96 6.49 3.43
N ALA A 57 12.95 7.82 3.28
CA ALA A 57 14.18 8.61 3.21
C ALA A 57 15.07 8.44 4.45
N GLU A 58 14.48 8.28 5.64
CA GLU A 58 15.22 7.99 6.88
C GLU A 58 15.74 6.54 6.98
N GLN A 59 15.06 5.58 6.34
CA GLN A 59 15.46 4.18 6.37
C GLN A 59 16.51 3.82 5.32
N LEU A 60 16.46 4.44 4.13
CA LEU A 60 17.38 4.10 3.02
C LEU A 60 18.86 4.08 3.44
N PRO A 61 19.39 5.09 4.18
CA PRO A 61 20.78 5.08 4.64
C PRO A 61 21.14 3.93 5.59
N LYS A 62 20.15 3.30 6.23
CA LYS A 62 20.33 2.20 7.20
C LYS A 62 20.33 0.83 6.55
N VAL A 63 19.76 0.72 5.35
CA VAL A 63 19.60 -0.55 4.62
C VAL A 63 20.56 -0.69 3.43
N VAL A 64 21.20 0.40 3.02
CA VAL A 64 22.33 0.34 2.08
C VAL A 64 23.60 -0.14 2.76
N ASP A 65 24.38 -0.95 2.03
CA ASP A 65 25.65 -1.49 2.54
C ASP A 65 26.66 -0.38 2.88
N THR A 66 26.72 0.68 2.06
CA THR A 66 27.66 1.80 2.24
C THR A 66 27.06 3.15 1.82
N PRO A 67 27.54 4.27 2.39
CA PRO A 67 27.16 5.61 1.95
C PRO A 67 27.43 5.88 0.46
N GLU A 68 28.52 5.34 -0.10
CA GLU A 68 28.86 5.50 -1.51
C GLU A 68 27.86 4.79 -2.42
N THR A 69 27.31 3.65 -1.97
CA THR A 69 26.25 2.95 -2.70
C THR A 69 24.98 3.78 -2.74
N LEU A 70 24.59 4.38 -1.61
CA LEU A 70 23.46 5.29 -1.55
C LEU A 70 23.68 6.51 -2.46
N GLN A 71 24.87 7.13 -2.38
CA GLN A 71 25.20 8.29 -3.22
C GLN A 71 25.10 7.96 -4.70
N ARG A 72 25.64 6.81 -5.14
CA ARG A 72 25.54 6.35 -6.54
C ARG A 72 24.08 6.16 -6.98
N ILE A 73 23.24 5.59 -6.12
CA ILE A 73 21.81 5.44 -6.40
C ILE A 73 21.18 6.83 -6.56
N LEU A 74 21.36 7.73 -5.60
CA LEU A 74 20.81 9.09 -5.64
C LEU A 74 21.26 9.87 -6.88
N GLU A 75 22.55 9.82 -7.21
CA GLU A 75 23.13 10.46 -8.40
C GLU A 75 22.48 9.90 -9.67
N SER A 76 22.39 8.58 -9.81
CA SER A 76 21.77 7.93 -10.97
C SER A 76 20.30 8.28 -11.18
N HIS A 77 19.54 8.55 -10.10
CA HIS A 77 18.14 9.00 -10.18
C HIS A 77 18.05 10.51 -10.48
N SER A 78 18.95 11.32 -9.94
CA SER A 78 18.98 12.77 -10.19
C SER A 78 19.29 13.12 -11.66
N GLU A 79 20.10 12.29 -12.33
CA GLU A 79 20.46 12.45 -13.74
C GLU A 79 19.34 12.04 -14.71
N LYS A 80 18.48 11.08 -14.32
CA LYS A 80 17.47 10.45 -15.18
C LYS A 80 16.06 11.00 -15.00
N LYS A 81 15.95 12.33 -14.81
CA LYS A 81 14.72 13.09 -14.53
C LYS A 81 13.40 12.43 -14.98
N ARG A 82 12.51 12.21 -14.01
CA ARG A 82 11.04 12.04 -14.09
C ARG A 82 10.47 10.72 -14.60
N GLU A 83 11.21 9.89 -15.32
CA GLU A 83 10.66 8.63 -15.84
C GLU A 83 10.99 7.39 -14.99
N LEU A 84 11.93 7.52 -14.03
CA LEU A 84 12.27 6.43 -13.13
C LEU A 84 11.61 6.61 -11.76
N PRO A 85 11.13 5.51 -11.15
CA PRO A 85 10.73 5.47 -9.75
C PRO A 85 11.80 6.02 -8.81
N GLY A 86 11.47 6.34 -7.56
CA GLY A 86 12.43 6.82 -6.57
C GLY A 86 13.58 5.84 -6.26
N PRO A 87 14.67 6.29 -5.62
CA PRO A 87 15.86 5.49 -5.33
C PRO A 87 15.57 4.22 -4.50
N GLU A 88 14.50 4.22 -3.71
CA GLU A 88 13.99 3.10 -2.94
C GLU A 88 13.44 1.93 -3.78
N TYR A 89 13.25 2.13 -5.08
CA TYR A 89 12.63 1.14 -5.97
C TYR A 89 13.32 -0.22 -5.91
N GLY A 90 14.65 -0.25 -5.83
CA GLY A 90 15.43 -1.48 -5.78
C GLY A 90 15.45 -2.21 -4.43
N PHE A 91 14.82 -1.66 -3.38
CA PHE A 91 14.90 -2.19 -2.02
C PHE A 91 13.70 -3.07 -1.63
N GLY A 92 12.82 -3.37 -2.60
CA GLY A 92 11.67 -4.26 -2.44
C GLY A 92 10.38 -3.56 -2.00
N ALA A 93 9.31 -4.34 -1.90
CA ALA A 93 7.94 -3.85 -1.65
C ALA A 93 7.82 -3.00 -0.37
N ARG A 94 8.59 -3.32 0.68
CA ARG A 94 8.56 -2.60 1.98
C ARG A 94 8.81 -1.09 1.87
N PHE A 95 9.60 -0.64 0.89
CA PHE A 95 9.90 0.77 0.71
C PHE A 95 9.07 1.43 -0.40
N ASN A 96 8.22 0.65 -1.08
CA ASN A 96 7.40 1.12 -2.19
C ASN A 96 5.90 1.05 -1.89
N LEU A 97 5.50 0.24 -0.91
CA LEU A 97 4.11 0.03 -0.51
C LEU A 97 3.94 0.23 0.99
N ALA A 98 2.94 1.01 1.37
CA ALA A 98 2.52 1.19 2.75
C ALA A 98 1.08 0.74 2.94
N LEU A 99 0.77 0.29 4.15
CA LEU A 99 -0.59 -0.01 4.57
C LEU A 99 -1.14 1.14 5.40
N PHE A 100 -2.41 1.47 5.20
CA PHE A 100 -3.12 2.39 6.08
C PHE A 100 -4.56 1.95 6.28
N VAL A 101 -5.16 2.41 7.38
CA VAL A 101 -6.46 1.97 7.87
C VAL A 101 -7.32 3.21 8.01
N ASP A 102 -8.46 3.22 7.33
CA ASP A 102 -9.52 4.21 7.53
C ASP A 102 -10.72 3.59 8.27
N ASP A 103 -11.79 4.36 8.34
CA ASP A 103 -13.07 3.96 8.92
C ASP A 103 -13.70 2.74 8.21
N ILE A 104 -13.62 2.66 6.87
CA ILE A 104 -14.10 1.50 6.11
C ILE A 104 -13.31 0.23 6.46
N CYS A 105 -11.98 0.32 6.56
CA CYS A 105 -11.15 -0.79 7.03
C CYS A 105 -11.58 -1.28 8.42
N LEU A 106 -11.86 -0.35 9.34
CA LEU A 106 -12.32 -0.71 10.70
C LEU A 106 -13.71 -1.34 10.69
N GLU A 107 -14.64 -0.82 9.90
CA GLU A 107 -16.00 -1.34 9.78
C GLU A 107 -16.05 -2.70 9.10
N SER A 108 -15.14 -2.97 8.15
CA SER A 108 -15.06 -4.27 7.46
C SER A 108 -14.93 -5.45 8.44
N LEU A 109 -14.35 -5.21 9.63
CA LEU A 109 -14.28 -6.22 10.71
C LEU A 109 -15.63 -6.77 11.15
N ALA A 110 -16.70 -6.00 11.01
CA ALA A 110 -18.05 -6.37 11.41
C ALA A 110 -18.93 -6.77 10.22
N HIS A 111 -18.57 -6.34 9.01
CA HIS A 111 -19.42 -6.43 7.83
C HIS A 111 -18.91 -7.37 6.73
N MET A 112 -17.64 -7.77 6.77
CA MET A 112 -17.01 -8.65 5.78
C MET A 112 -16.46 -9.90 6.44
N ASP A 113 -16.55 -11.03 5.74
CA ASP A 113 -15.93 -12.29 6.17
C ASP A 113 -14.39 -12.18 6.16
N ASP A 114 -13.85 -11.47 5.16
CA ASP A 114 -12.44 -11.14 5.02
C ASP A 114 -12.25 -9.61 5.12
N PRO A 115 -11.78 -9.10 6.28
CA PRO A 115 -11.52 -7.67 6.46
C PRO A 115 -10.46 -7.13 5.52
N VAL A 116 -10.54 -5.83 5.24
CA VAL A 116 -9.68 -5.16 4.25
C VAL A 116 -8.76 -4.11 4.89
N VAL A 117 -7.66 -3.83 4.19
CA VAL A 117 -6.73 -2.74 4.48
C VAL A 117 -6.45 -1.98 3.18
N LYS A 118 -6.08 -0.69 3.26
CA LYS A 118 -5.62 0.05 2.09
C LYS A 118 -4.14 -0.18 1.84
N ILE A 119 -3.80 -0.50 0.61
CA ILE A 119 -2.41 -0.55 0.13
C ILE A 119 -2.14 0.69 -0.73
N MET A 120 -1.13 1.45 -0.34
CA MET A 120 -0.73 2.70 -0.98
C MET A 120 0.56 2.51 -1.77
N TYR A 121 0.57 3.00 -3.01
CA TYR A 121 1.78 3.05 -3.82
C TYR A 121 2.53 4.36 -3.60
N LYS A 122 3.80 4.25 -3.20
CA LYS A 122 4.65 5.41 -2.90
C LYS A 122 4.90 6.28 -4.12
N GLN A 123 5.10 5.67 -5.28
CA GLN A 123 5.53 6.38 -6.50
C GLN A 123 4.36 7.07 -7.21
N TRP A 124 3.14 6.94 -6.69
CA TRP A 124 1.99 7.63 -7.24
C TRP A 124 1.99 9.11 -6.82
N GLY A 125 1.94 9.99 -7.83
CA GLY A 125 1.50 11.38 -7.76
C GLY A 125 1.92 12.18 -6.52
N ASP A 126 3.12 12.77 -6.53
CA ASP A 126 3.50 13.82 -5.57
C ASP A 126 2.77 15.12 -5.91
N LEU A 127 1.49 15.19 -5.58
CA LEU A 127 0.69 16.39 -5.74
C LEU A 127 1.18 17.45 -4.75
N SER A 128 1.35 18.67 -5.23
CA SER A 128 1.52 19.86 -4.40
C SER A 128 0.27 20.11 -3.53
N PRO A 129 0.38 20.86 -2.41
CA PRO A 129 -0.77 21.20 -1.58
C PRO A 129 -1.94 21.81 -2.36
N GLU A 130 -1.65 22.62 -3.39
CA GLU A 130 -2.65 23.21 -4.26
C GLU A 130 -3.33 22.17 -5.16
N GLU A 131 -2.56 21.22 -5.70
CA GLU A 131 -3.08 20.13 -6.55
C GLU A 131 -3.94 19.14 -5.77
N ARG A 132 -3.78 19.06 -4.44
CA ARG A 132 -4.61 18.20 -3.56
C ARG A 132 -6.00 18.77 -3.27
N ASN A 133 -6.28 20.01 -3.64
CA ASN A 133 -7.58 20.64 -3.41
C ASN A 133 -8.54 20.39 -4.59
N TYR A 134 -8.84 19.12 -4.85
CA TYR A 134 -9.79 18.68 -5.88
C TYR A 134 -11.12 18.24 -5.26
N GLU A 135 -12.18 18.32 -6.06
CA GLU A 135 -13.50 17.81 -5.68
C GLU A 135 -13.52 16.30 -5.91
N ILE A 136 -13.88 15.55 -4.87
CA ILE A 136 -14.01 14.09 -4.91
C ILE A 136 -15.39 13.73 -5.45
N ASP A 137 -15.43 12.80 -6.40
CA ASP A 137 -16.67 12.23 -6.92
C ASP A 137 -17.41 11.48 -5.78
N PRO A 138 -18.70 11.75 -5.54
CA PRO A 138 -19.43 11.13 -4.42
C PRO A 138 -19.51 9.59 -4.45
N GLU A 139 -19.37 8.96 -5.60
CA GLU A 139 -19.46 7.51 -5.77
C GLU A 139 -18.10 6.80 -5.67
N TRP A 140 -17.00 7.55 -5.74
CA TRP A 140 -15.65 7.00 -5.81
C TRP A 140 -14.75 7.55 -4.71
N HIS A 141 -14.03 6.68 -3.99
CA HIS A 141 -13.16 7.15 -2.91
C HIS A 141 -11.90 7.82 -3.50
N ASP A 142 -11.64 9.06 -3.09
CA ASP A 142 -10.48 9.89 -3.50
C ASP A 142 -10.34 10.20 -5.00
N GLY A 143 -11.28 9.77 -5.85
CA GLY A 143 -11.27 10.01 -7.28
C GLY A 143 -12.02 11.28 -7.69
N THR A 144 -11.64 11.92 -8.79
CA THR A 144 -12.22 13.18 -9.28
C THR A 144 -13.21 13.01 -10.43
N THR A 145 -13.25 11.82 -11.02
CA THR A 145 -14.07 11.50 -12.20
C THR A 145 -14.98 10.31 -11.94
N ASN A 146 -15.82 9.95 -12.91
CA ASN A 146 -16.53 8.68 -12.91
C ASN A 146 -15.79 7.58 -13.69
N GLU A 147 -14.52 7.79 -14.06
CA GLU A 147 -13.71 6.82 -14.80
C GLU A 147 -13.21 5.71 -13.88
N GLU A 148 -13.70 4.48 -14.09
CA GLU A 148 -13.37 3.30 -13.27
C GLU A 148 -11.87 2.97 -13.19
N GLN A 149 -11.04 3.57 -14.05
CA GLN A 149 -9.60 3.34 -14.13
C GLN A 149 -8.77 4.52 -13.62
N GLU A 150 -9.39 5.55 -13.03
CA GLU A 150 -8.66 6.65 -12.42
C GLU A 150 -7.82 6.13 -11.23
N ASP A 151 -6.50 6.17 -11.40
CA ASP A 151 -5.53 5.76 -10.37
C ASP A 151 -5.44 6.85 -9.29
N VAL A 152 -5.86 6.52 -8.06
CA VAL A 152 -5.78 7.39 -6.87
C VAL A 152 -4.58 7.05 -5.96
N GLY A 153 -3.72 6.14 -6.41
CA GLY A 153 -2.47 5.77 -5.74
C GLY A 153 -2.64 4.87 -4.54
N TRP A 154 -3.84 4.32 -4.34
CA TRP A 154 -4.12 3.30 -3.35
C TRP A 154 -5.33 2.45 -3.77
N MET A 155 -5.39 1.22 -3.27
CA MET A 155 -6.53 0.32 -3.45
C MET A 155 -6.81 -0.48 -2.17
N TYR A 156 -7.96 -1.13 -2.09
CA TYR A 156 -8.24 -2.08 -1.01
C TYR A 156 -7.61 -3.45 -1.30
N MET A 157 -7.23 -4.15 -0.23
CA MET A 157 -6.71 -5.51 -0.27
C MET A 157 -7.26 -6.27 0.94
N SER A 158 -7.61 -7.54 0.76
CA SER A 158 -7.87 -8.45 1.88
C SER A 158 -6.64 -8.56 2.77
N VAL A 159 -6.80 -8.51 4.09
CA VAL A 159 -5.68 -8.70 5.02
C VAL A 159 -5.01 -10.06 4.82
N ALA A 160 -5.77 -11.08 4.37
CA ALA A 160 -5.25 -12.41 4.10
C ALA A 160 -4.30 -12.48 2.88
N ASP A 161 -4.39 -11.51 1.97
CA ASP A 161 -3.58 -11.45 0.73
C ASP A 161 -2.31 -10.61 0.87
N TYR A 162 -1.97 -10.21 2.09
CA TYR A 162 -0.81 -9.35 2.33
C TYR A 162 0.48 -9.91 1.71
N VAL A 163 0.83 -11.18 1.95
CA VAL A 163 2.09 -11.76 1.43
C VAL A 163 2.04 -11.89 -0.08
N SER A 164 0.95 -12.46 -0.62
CA SER A 164 0.82 -12.68 -2.05
C SER A 164 0.87 -11.36 -2.83
N THR A 165 0.28 -10.30 -2.27
CA THR A 165 0.29 -8.96 -2.86
C THR A 165 1.67 -8.30 -2.75
N TYR A 166 2.31 -8.35 -1.58
CA TYR A 166 3.65 -7.78 -1.42
C TYR A 166 4.69 -8.51 -2.27
N ASP A 167 4.62 -9.85 -2.38
CA ASP A 167 5.49 -10.64 -3.25
C ASP A 167 5.24 -10.32 -4.73
N ARG A 168 3.97 -10.18 -5.13
CA ARG A 168 3.59 -9.79 -6.50
C ARG A 168 4.23 -8.47 -6.91
N PHE A 169 4.32 -7.52 -5.98
CA PHE A 169 4.91 -6.20 -6.23
C PHE A 169 6.41 -6.07 -5.86
N ALA A 170 7.04 -7.09 -5.25
CA ALA A 170 8.40 -6.99 -4.70
C ALA A 170 9.53 -7.18 -5.73
N TRP A 171 9.39 -8.06 -6.73
CA TRP A 171 10.53 -8.51 -7.56
C TRP A 171 10.34 -8.38 -9.06
N THR A 172 9.11 -8.27 -9.53
CA THR A 172 8.79 -8.35 -10.95
C THR A 172 7.71 -7.34 -11.28
N HIS A 173 8.09 -6.28 -11.98
CA HIS A 173 7.18 -5.38 -12.68
C HIS A 173 6.25 -4.55 -11.75
N MET A 174 6.71 -3.42 -11.20
CA MET A 174 5.77 -2.40 -10.71
C MET A 174 4.94 -1.75 -11.84
N ALA A 175 5.15 -2.13 -13.10
CA ALA A 175 4.15 -1.99 -14.17
C ALA A 175 2.82 -2.69 -13.82
N LEU A 176 2.88 -3.75 -13.00
CA LEU A 176 1.72 -4.46 -12.50
C LEU A 176 0.87 -3.64 -11.52
N TRP A 177 1.39 -2.55 -10.92
CA TRP A 177 0.49 -1.66 -10.17
C TRP A 177 -0.62 -1.21 -11.11
N HIS A 178 -0.28 -0.67 -12.28
CA HIS A 178 -1.29 -0.21 -13.24
C HIS A 178 -2.08 -1.36 -13.90
N ASP A 179 -1.51 -2.56 -14.02
CA ASP A 179 -2.23 -3.72 -14.58
C ASP A 179 -3.21 -4.36 -13.58
N GLU A 180 -2.92 -4.28 -12.27
CA GLU A 180 -3.69 -4.92 -11.20
C GLU A 180 -4.48 -3.88 -10.37
N TYR A 181 -4.28 -2.59 -10.63
CA TYR A 181 -4.94 -1.51 -9.92
C TYR A 181 -6.44 -1.63 -10.10
N LEU A 182 -7.15 -1.52 -8.97
CA LEU A 182 -8.59 -1.39 -8.96
C LEU A 182 -8.98 -0.15 -8.20
N ARG A 183 -9.87 0.61 -8.83
CA ARG A 183 -10.34 1.86 -8.28
C ARG A 183 -11.27 1.57 -7.09
N PRO A 184 -10.97 2.08 -5.90
CA PRO A 184 -11.84 1.91 -4.74
C PRO A 184 -13.26 2.43 -5.02
N PRO A 185 -14.32 1.70 -4.69
CA PRO A 185 -14.36 0.59 -3.72
C PRO A 185 -14.17 -0.83 -4.31
N GLN A 186 -13.69 -0.98 -5.54
CA GLN A 186 -13.50 -2.32 -6.14
C GLN A 186 -12.37 -3.12 -5.47
N MET A 187 -12.44 -4.45 -5.57
CA MET A 187 -11.41 -5.40 -5.09
C MET A 187 -11.22 -6.56 -6.08
N ILE A 188 -9.98 -7.08 -6.15
CA ILE A 188 -9.56 -8.12 -7.12
C ILE A 188 -10.36 -9.41 -6.94
N GLU A 189 -10.79 -9.71 -5.71
CA GLU A 189 -11.53 -10.94 -5.42
C GLU A 189 -13.02 -10.86 -5.76
N TYR A 190 -13.56 -9.66 -5.99
CA TYR A 190 -15.01 -9.41 -6.06
C TYR A 190 -15.41 -8.58 -7.29
N PHE A 191 -14.81 -8.87 -8.45
CA PHE A 191 -14.96 -8.12 -9.71
C PHE A 191 -16.39 -7.86 -10.22
N SER A 192 -17.44 -8.40 -9.57
CA SER A 192 -18.81 -8.30 -10.07
C SER A 192 -19.90 -8.21 -9.01
N ASP A 193 -19.60 -8.26 -7.71
CA ASP A 193 -20.63 -8.19 -6.66
C ASP A 193 -20.44 -6.93 -5.82
N GLU A 194 -21.21 -5.89 -6.16
CA GLU A 194 -21.22 -4.62 -5.43
C GLU A 194 -21.52 -4.82 -3.95
N THR A 195 -22.30 -5.85 -3.58
CA THR A 195 -22.63 -6.12 -2.18
C THR A 195 -21.44 -6.57 -1.35
N MET A 196 -20.35 -6.99 -2.00
CA MET A 196 -19.10 -7.43 -1.39
C MET A 196 -18.03 -6.33 -1.39
N GLN A 197 -18.32 -5.14 -1.93
CA GLN A 197 -17.36 -4.04 -1.96
C GLN A 197 -17.22 -3.36 -0.59
N PRO A 198 -15.99 -2.99 -0.17
CA PRO A 198 -15.77 -2.21 1.04
C PRO A 198 -16.60 -0.93 1.09
N GLY A 199 -17.39 -0.78 2.16
CA GLY A 199 -18.25 0.38 2.38
C GLY A 199 -19.68 0.23 1.87
N PHE A 200 -20.03 -0.84 1.15
CA PHE A 200 -21.38 -1.06 0.62
C PHE A 200 -22.48 -0.99 1.71
N TRP A 201 -22.18 -1.42 2.94
CA TRP A 201 -23.09 -1.41 4.09
C TRP A 201 -23.44 0.00 4.62
N ARG A 202 -22.80 1.05 4.11
CA ARG A 202 -23.10 2.45 4.51
C ARG A 202 -24.30 3.03 3.74
N ASN A 203 -24.79 2.32 2.72
CA ASN A 203 -25.89 2.72 1.85
C ASN A 203 -27.27 2.32 2.39
#